data_AF-A0A957EMC3-F1
#
_entry.id   AF-A0A957EMC3-F1
#
_cell.length_a   1.000
_cell.length_b   1.000
_cell.length_c   1.000
_cell.angle_alpha   90.00
_cell.angle_beta   90.00
_cell.angle_gamma   90.00
#
_symmetry.space_group_name_H-M   'P 1'
#
loop_
_entity.id
_entity.type
_entity.pdbx_description
1 polymer ?
#
loop_
_entity_poly.entity_id
_entity_poly.type
_entity_poly.pdbx_seq_one_letter_code
_entity_poly.pdbx_strand_id
1 'polypeptide(L)'
;FVAGLSSGAVLTIWLAAYAPEDVLAIISEDPPIFSSIWPRIRDERLMMRSFETAVNVLGKPGKRDVEHYLSELGMPVEGKADLLKIPPFIVKGMFFLDRLNRAIRPDKPYDTPFLPYNIRAGNKFLSEYDTDFSLATIDGRLSAGFDPEDALPRVKCPTLLLWAGGYRHETWGLVGAMDKNDMERVVSLVSDLQCVEIPGAHEIHMVQPQRYIDELTRFVDGLKAQNKLPQLFAAAA
;
A
#
# COMPACT_ATOMS: atom_id res chain seq x y z
N PHE A 1 12.12 3.96 14.88
CA PHE A 1 11.68 4.07 13.48
C PHE A 1 10.43 3.23 13.31
N VAL A 2 9.44 3.73 12.59
CA VAL A 2 8.26 2.95 12.18
C VAL A 2 8.16 3.02 10.67
N ALA A 3 7.96 1.88 10.02
CA ALA A 3 7.82 1.80 8.57
C ALA A 3 6.51 1.10 8.21
N GLY A 4 5.88 1.53 7.13
CA GLY A 4 4.66 0.91 6.65
C GLY A 4 4.42 1.18 5.18
N LEU A 5 3.69 0.26 4.54
CA LEU A 5 3.15 0.36 3.19
C LEU A 5 1.65 0.58 3.27
N SER A 6 1.09 1.40 2.38
CA SER A 6 -0.36 1.55 2.20
C SER A 6 -1.07 1.98 3.48
N SER A 7 -2.09 1.26 3.96
CA SER A 7 -2.72 1.51 5.27
C SER A 7 -1.75 1.41 6.44
N GLY A 8 -0.71 0.58 6.35
CA GLY A 8 0.37 0.56 7.33
C GLY A 8 1.14 1.87 7.35
N ALA A 9 1.31 2.54 6.20
CA ALA A 9 1.91 3.85 6.08
C ALA A 9 0.99 4.97 6.66
N VAL A 10 -0.32 4.84 6.49
CA VAL A 10 -1.29 5.70 7.19
C VAL A 10 -1.18 5.53 8.71
N LEU A 11 -1.03 4.30 9.19
CA LEU A 11 -0.82 4.01 10.61
C LEU A 11 0.51 4.56 11.14
N THR A 12 1.59 4.56 10.34
CA THR A 12 2.85 5.18 10.78
C THR A 12 2.70 6.69 10.96
N ILE A 13 1.99 7.36 10.06
CA ILE A 13 1.63 8.79 10.18
C ILE A 13 0.79 9.01 11.44
N TRP A 14 -0.21 8.17 11.69
CA TRP A 14 -1.03 8.25 12.90
C TRP A 14 -0.17 8.11 14.17
N LEU A 15 0.72 7.13 14.24
CA LEU A 15 1.62 6.93 15.38
C LEU A 15 2.51 8.15 15.60
N ALA A 16 3.08 8.73 14.53
CA ALA A 16 3.92 9.92 14.65
C ALA A 16 3.15 11.17 15.09
N ALA A 17 1.85 11.27 14.75
CA ALA A 17 0.99 12.37 15.13
C ALA A 17 0.50 12.27 16.59
N TYR A 18 0.19 11.06 17.06
CA TYR A 18 -0.51 10.84 18.33
C TYR A 18 0.31 10.12 19.42
N ALA A 19 1.48 9.57 19.08
CA ALA A 19 2.46 9.03 20.02
C ALA A 19 3.88 9.54 19.70
N PRO A 20 4.10 10.87 19.58
CA PRO A 20 5.34 11.44 19.04
C PRO A 20 6.58 11.08 19.86
N GLU A 21 6.43 10.86 21.18
CA GLU A 21 7.54 10.51 22.07
C GLU A 21 8.08 9.08 21.82
N ASP A 22 7.26 8.20 21.23
CA ASP A 22 7.61 6.81 20.94
C ASP A 22 8.12 6.62 19.50
N VAL A 23 8.05 7.67 18.67
CA VAL A 23 8.34 7.60 17.23
C VAL A 23 9.51 8.51 16.87
N LEU A 24 10.69 7.89 16.73
CA LEU A 24 11.91 8.61 16.33
C LEU A 24 11.87 9.19 14.91
N ALA A 25 11.29 8.45 13.96
CA ALA A 25 11.16 8.81 12.55
C ALA A 25 10.23 7.80 11.87
N ILE A 26 9.58 8.22 10.79
CA ILE A 26 8.69 7.36 10.00
C ILE A 26 9.15 7.20 8.55
N ILE A 27 8.89 6.00 8.02
CA ILE A 27 9.04 5.66 6.61
C ILE A 27 7.66 5.26 6.11
N SER A 28 7.10 6.09 5.24
CA SER A 28 5.75 5.97 4.72
C SER A 28 5.82 5.62 3.24
N GLU A 29 5.50 4.37 2.91
CA GLU A 29 5.51 3.86 1.53
C GLU A 29 4.09 3.89 0.96
N ASP A 30 3.89 4.73 -0.06
CA ASP A 30 2.68 4.93 -0.85
C ASP A 30 1.37 4.95 -0.01
N PRO A 31 1.24 5.83 1.00
CA PRO A 31 0.06 5.89 1.86
C PRO A 31 -1.17 6.41 1.09
N PRO A 32 -2.34 5.76 1.13
CA PRO A 32 -3.58 6.35 0.63
C PRO A 32 -4.17 7.34 1.65
N ILE A 33 -3.36 8.29 2.12
CA ILE A 33 -3.62 9.10 3.33
C ILE A 33 -4.89 9.94 3.23
N PHE A 34 -5.22 10.42 2.03
CA PHE A 34 -6.46 11.17 1.77
C PHE A 34 -7.49 10.33 1.00
N SER A 35 -7.04 9.53 0.04
CA SER A 35 -7.90 8.80 -0.91
C SER A 35 -8.70 7.66 -0.27
N SER A 36 -8.18 7.05 0.80
CA SER A 36 -8.88 5.98 1.53
C SER A 36 -9.82 6.49 2.64
N ILE A 37 -9.91 7.81 2.83
CA ILE A 37 -10.67 8.43 3.92
C ILE A 37 -12.10 8.73 3.47
N TRP A 38 -13.06 8.50 4.36
CA TRP A 38 -14.44 8.88 4.12
C TRP A 38 -14.62 10.42 4.25
N PRO A 39 -15.36 11.09 3.35
CA PRO A 39 -16.18 10.55 2.27
C PRO A 39 -15.47 10.39 0.92
N ARG A 40 -14.20 10.82 0.80
CA ARG A 40 -13.48 10.91 -0.48
C ARG A 40 -13.38 9.56 -1.19
N ILE A 41 -13.16 8.48 -0.46
CA ILE A 41 -13.02 7.15 -1.06
C ILE A 41 -14.17 6.80 -2.02
N ARG A 42 -15.39 7.29 -1.78
CA ARG A 42 -16.56 7.08 -2.66
C ARG A 42 -16.32 7.55 -4.10
N ASP A 43 -15.48 8.55 -4.30
CA ASP A 43 -15.15 9.09 -5.62
C ASP A 43 -13.98 8.32 -6.27
N GLU A 44 -13.24 7.53 -5.48
CA GLU A 44 -12.12 6.70 -5.91
C GLU A 44 -12.60 5.32 -6.38
N ARG A 45 -13.33 5.34 -7.50
CA ARG A 45 -14.06 4.18 -8.05
C ARG A 45 -13.21 2.93 -8.22
N LEU A 46 -11.93 3.04 -8.61
CA LEU A 46 -11.04 1.88 -8.73
C LEU A 46 -10.79 1.22 -7.36
N MET A 47 -10.47 2.03 -6.35
CA MET A 47 -10.21 1.56 -4.99
C MET A 47 -11.48 0.99 -4.37
N MET A 48 -12.60 1.70 -4.46
CA MET A 48 -13.92 1.24 -4.01
C MET A 48 -14.28 -0.10 -4.63
N ARG A 49 -14.21 -0.21 -5.96
CA ARG A 49 -14.50 -1.47 -6.66
C ARG A 49 -13.61 -2.61 -6.19
N SER A 50 -12.32 -2.33 -5.96
CA SER A 50 -11.36 -3.36 -5.51
C SER A 50 -11.74 -3.90 -4.12
N PHE A 51 -12.08 -3.02 -3.18
CA PHE A 51 -12.55 -3.41 -1.85
C PHE A 51 -13.92 -4.10 -1.87
N GLU A 52 -14.89 -3.59 -2.64
CA GLU A 52 -16.19 -4.25 -2.83
C GLU A 52 -16.03 -5.65 -3.41
N THR A 53 -15.13 -5.81 -4.39
CA THR A 53 -14.82 -7.12 -4.99
C THR A 53 -14.19 -8.05 -3.95
N ALA A 54 -13.30 -7.54 -3.10
CA ALA A 54 -12.70 -8.33 -2.03
C ALA A 54 -13.77 -8.82 -1.05
N VAL A 55 -14.67 -7.95 -0.59
CA VAL A 55 -15.79 -8.32 0.29
C VAL A 55 -16.71 -9.35 -0.38
N ASN A 56 -17.12 -9.10 -1.61
CA ASN A 56 -18.10 -9.94 -2.33
C ASN A 56 -17.56 -11.30 -2.79
N VAL A 57 -16.24 -11.41 -3.01
CA VAL A 57 -15.62 -12.64 -3.51
C VAL A 57 -14.88 -13.37 -2.39
N LEU A 58 -13.97 -12.70 -1.70
CA LEU A 58 -13.12 -13.32 -0.67
C LEU A 58 -13.85 -13.45 0.68
N GLY A 59 -14.89 -12.65 0.93
CA GLY A 59 -15.66 -12.67 2.19
C GLY A 59 -16.76 -13.73 2.26
N LYS A 60 -16.97 -14.50 1.19
CA LYS A 60 -17.93 -15.61 1.17
C LYS A 60 -17.51 -16.73 2.13
N PRO A 61 -18.45 -17.41 2.82
CA PRO A 61 -18.12 -18.53 3.68
C PRO A 61 -17.34 -19.62 2.94
N GLY A 62 -16.33 -20.18 3.60
CA GLY A 62 -15.48 -21.24 3.05
C GLY A 62 -14.08 -20.74 2.67
N LYS A 63 -13.44 -21.43 1.72
CA LYS A 63 -12.10 -21.08 1.26
C LYS A 63 -12.18 -19.87 0.33
N ARG A 64 -11.32 -18.87 0.58
CA ARG A 64 -11.20 -17.66 -0.26
C ARG A 64 -10.93 -18.00 -1.72
N ASP A 65 -11.77 -17.48 -2.61
CA ASP A 65 -11.66 -17.70 -4.06
C ASP A 65 -10.78 -16.62 -4.71
N VAL A 66 -9.47 -16.76 -4.51
CA VAL A 66 -8.47 -15.84 -5.07
C VAL A 66 -8.45 -15.90 -6.61
N GLU A 67 -8.79 -17.05 -7.21
CA GLU A 67 -8.87 -17.21 -8.67
C GLU A 67 -9.96 -16.30 -9.24
N HIS A 68 -11.16 -16.36 -8.66
CA HIS A 68 -12.26 -15.50 -9.08
C HIS A 68 -11.98 -14.02 -8.79
N TYR A 69 -11.43 -13.70 -7.62
CA TYR A 69 -11.08 -12.31 -7.28
C TYR A 69 -10.15 -11.69 -8.31
N LEU A 70 -9.06 -12.39 -8.68
CA LEU A 70 -8.13 -11.90 -9.69
C LEU A 70 -8.74 -11.80 -11.10
N SER A 71 -9.75 -12.61 -11.42
CA SER A 71 -10.49 -12.48 -12.70
C SER A 71 -11.40 -11.26 -12.76
N GLU A 72 -11.75 -10.68 -11.61
CA GLU A 72 -12.57 -9.48 -11.53
C GLU A 72 -11.76 -8.18 -11.50
N LEU A 73 -10.50 -8.26 -11.08
CA LEU A 73 -9.58 -7.14 -11.13
C LEU A 73 -9.13 -6.81 -12.57
N GLY A 74 -8.76 -5.55 -12.78
CA GLY A 74 -8.15 -5.10 -14.01
C GLY A 74 -7.53 -3.72 -13.86
N MET A 75 -6.71 -3.35 -14.83
CA MET A 75 -6.03 -2.07 -14.86
C MET A 75 -6.79 -1.08 -15.75
N PRO A 76 -7.01 0.17 -15.30
CA PRO A 76 -7.51 1.22 -16.18
C PRO A 76 -6.58 1.44 -17.37
N VAL A 77 -7.16 1.77 -18.53
CA VAL A 77 -6.44 2.13 -19.75
C VAL A 77 -6.97 3.46 -20.21
N GLU A 78 -6.07 4.40 -20.48
CA GLU A 78 -6.43 5.74 -20.91
C GLU A 78 -7.38 5.72 -22.13
N GLY A 79 -8.45 6.51 -22.04
CA GLY A 79 -9.51 6.58 -23.05
C GLY A 79 -10.43 5.37 -23.12
N LYS A 80 -10.37 4.44 -22.15
CA LYS A 80 -11.28 3.29 -22.06
C LYS A 80 -12.01 3.26 -20.71
N ALA A 81 -13.33 3.09 -20.76
CA ALA A 81 -14.13 2.88 -19.57
C ALA A 81 -13.90 1.47 -18.98
N ASP A 82 -13.66 0.47 -19.82
CA ASP A 82 -13.45 -0.91 -19.37
C ASP A 82 -12.03 -1.14 -18.83
N LEU A 83 -11.94 -1.92 -17.76
CA LEU A 83 -10.67 -2.36 -17.20
C LEU A 83 -10.04 -3.43 -18.08
N LEU A 84 -8.72 -3.32 -18.29
CA LEU A 84 -7.92 -4.38 -18.88
C LEU A 84 -7.71 -5.49 -17.85
N LYS A 85 -8.49 -6.57 -17.98
CA LYS A 85 -8.39 -7.77 -17.14
C LYS A 85 -7.29 -8.71 -17.61
N ILE A 86 -6.78 -9.54 -16.70
CA ILE A 86 -5.88 -10.64 -17.05
C ILE A 86 -6.68 -11.67 -17.89
N PRO A 87 -6.18 -12.12 -19.06
CA PRO A 87 -6.86 -13.13 -19.85
C PRO A 87 -7.20 -14.39 -19.03
N PRO A 88 -8.43 -14.92 -19.10
CA PRO A 88 -8.87 -16.02 -18.23
C PRO A 88 -7.99 -17.28 -18.30
N PHE A 89 -7.40 -17.58 -19.46
CA PHE A 89 -6.53 -18.74 -19.62
C PHE A 89 -5.22 -18.61 -18.82
N ILE A 90 -4.71 -17.38 -18.63
CA ILE A 90 -3.51 -17.11 -17.82
C ILE A 90 -3.83 -17.34 -16.35
N VAL A 91 -4.93 -16.77 -15.85
CA VAL A 91 -5.39 -16.96 -14.47
C VAL A 91 -5.60 -18.45 -14.18
N LYS A 92 -6.34 -19.17 -15.04
CA LYS A 92 -6.56 -20.61 -14.90
C LYS A 92 -5.26 -21.41 -14.90
N GLY A 93 -4.31 -21.07 -15.76
CA GLY A 93 -2.99 -21.71 -15.81
C GLY A 93 -2.19 -21.50 -14.52
N MET A 94 -2.19 -20.27 -13.99
CA MET A 94 -1.55 -19.95 -12.71
C MET A 94 -2.12 -20.76 -11.55
N PHE A 95 -3.45 -20.83 -11.42
CA PHE A 95 -4.08 -21.58 -10.34
C PHE A 95 -4.04 -23.10 -10.54
N PHE A 96 -3.88 -23.58 -11.78
CA PHE A 96 -3.56 -24.97 -12.03
C PHE A 96 -2.18 -25.34 -11.49
N LEU A 97 -1.14 -24.54 -11.78
CA LEU A 97 0.20 -24.75 -11.23
C LEU A 97 0.24 -24.66 -9.71
N ASP A 98 -0.51 -23.72 -9.14
CA ASP A 98 -0.64 -23.56 -7.69
C ASP A 98 -1.30 -24.79 -7.03
N ARG A 99 -2.37 -25.35 -7.63
CA ARG A 99 -2.98 -26.60 -7.17
C ARG A 99 -2.02 -27.78 -7.26
N LEU A 100 -1.25 -27.90 -8.34
CA LEU A 100 -0.23 -28.94 -8.48
C LEU A 100 0.87 -28.80 -7.42
N ASN A 101 1.38 -27.58 -7.20
CA ASN A 101 2.42 -27.35 -6.21
C ASN A 101 1.92 -27.64 -4.80
N ARG A 102 0.67 -27.27 -4.47
CA ARG A 102 0.03 -27.65 -3.19
C ARG A 102 -0.07 -29.15 -2.97
N ALA A 103 -0.36 -29.92 -4.02
CA ALA A 103 -0.42 -31.37 -3.93
C ALA A 103 0.96 -32.01 -3.69
N ILE A 104 2.02 -31.42 -4.25
CA ILE A 104 3.41 -31.91 -4.10
C ILE A 104 4.07 -31.41 -2.81
N ARG A 105 3.73 -30.18 -2.37
CA ARG A 105 4.31 -29.47 -1.23
C ARG A 105 3.20 -28.92 -0.32
N PRO A 106 2.50 -29.78 0.43
CA PRO A 106 1.36 -29.37 1.25
C PRO A 106 1.75 -28.40 2.39
N ASP A 107 3.03 -28.39 2.80
CA ASP A 107 3.61 -27.47 3.78
C ASP A 107 3.83 -26.05 3.23
N LYS A 108 3.72 -25.83 1.92
CA LYS A 108 3.94 -24.53 1.25
C LYS A 108 2.74 -24.14 0.38
N PRO A 109 1.55 -23.92 0.98
CA PRO A 109 0.30 -23.87 0.23
C PRO A 109 0.09 -22.63 -0.64
N TYR A 110 0.98 -21.64 -0.56
CA TYR A 110 0.90 -20.36 -1.28
C TYR A 110 2.14 -20.08 -2.13
N ASP A 111 2.91 -21.13 -2.40
CA ASP A 111 4.04 -21.07 -3.30
C ASP A 111 3.59 -21.48 -4.70
N THR A 112 3.69 -20.59 -5.67
CA THR A 112 3.54 -20.92 -7.09
C THR A 112 4.91 -20.80 -7.76
N PRO A 113 5.62 -21.91 -8.03
CA PRO A 113 6.96 -21.87 -8.60
C PRO A 113 7.01 -21.08 -9.91
N PHE A 114 8.16 -20.49 -10.21
CA PHE A 114 8.44 -19.71 -11.44
C PHE A 114 7.72 -18.36 -11.56
N LEU A 115 6.80 -18.03 -10.65
CA LEU A 115 6.25 -16.68 -10.59
C LEU A 115 7.17 -15.71 -9.83
N PRO A 116 7.17 -14.41 -10.20
CA PRO A 116 7.83 -13.37 -9.41
C PRO A 116 7.38 -13.36 -7.95
N TYR A 117 8.29 -12.96 -7.05
CA TYR A 117 8.06 -12.97 -5.61
C TYR A 117 6.83 -12.15 -5.19
N ASN A 118 6.66 -10.94 -5.74
CA ASN A 118 5.52 -10.06 -5.42
C ASN A 118 4.17 -10.71 -5.76
N ILE A 119 4.08 -11.45 -6.87
CA ILE A 119 2.86 -12.19 -7.24
C ILE A 119 2.58 -13.33 -6.25
N ARG A 120 3.62 -14.09 -5.86
CA ARG A 120 3.49 -15.17 -4.86
C ARG A 120 3.08 -14.62 -3.49
N ALA A 121 3.70 -13.52 -3.06
CA ALA A 121 3.36 -12.81 -1.83
C ALA A 121 1.91 -12.29 -1.87
N GLY A 122 1.49 -11.71 -3.00
CA GLY A 122 0.11 -11.27 -3.22
C GLY A 122 -0.90 -12.41 -3.14
N ASN A 123 -0.61 -13.58 -3.74
CA ASN A 123 -1.48 -14.75 -3.64
C ASN A 123 -1.62 -15.23 -2.19
N LYS A 124 -0.52 -15.28 -1.42
CA LYS A 124 -0.57 -15.59 0.01
C LYS A 124 -1.44 -14.57 0.74
N PHE A 125 -1.17 -13.27 0.54
CA PHE A 125 -1.93 -12.18 1.16
C PHE A 125 -3.43 -12.33 0.91
N LEU A 126 -3.86 -12.49 -0.34
CA LEU A 126 -5.28 -12.62 -0.69
C LEU A 126 -5.94 -13.89 -0.12
N SER A 127 -5.17 -14.96 0.06
CA SER A 127 -5.67 -16.19 0.67
C SER A 127 -5.91 -16.09 2.19
N GLU A 128 -5.28 -15.11 2.84
CA GLU A 128 -5.36 -14.85 4.29
C GLU A 128 -6.10 -13.52 4.59
N TYR A 129 -6.46 -12.76 3.56
CA TYR A 129 -6.96 -11.38 3.66
C TYR A 129 -8.24 -11.24 4.47
N ASP A 130 -8.21 -10.40 5.51
CA ASP A 130 -9.40 -10.05 6.28
C ASP A 130 -10.26 -9.04 5.50
N THR A 131 -11.43 -9.49 5.04
CA THR A 131 -12.33 -8.63 4.28
C THR A 131 -13.05 -7.60 5.15
N ASP A 132 -13.05 -7.73 6.49
CA ASP A 132 -13.56 -6.65 7.33
C ASP A 132 -12.69 -5.39 7.20
N PHE A 133 -11.39 -5.51 6.89
CA PHE A 133 -10.58 -4.34 6.55
C PHE A 133 -11.15 -3.59 5.33
N SER A 134 -11.49 -4.32 4.25
CA SER A 134 -12.12 -3.72 3.06
C SER A 134 -13.46 -3.09 3.42
N LEU A 135 -14.31 -3.82 4.13
CA LEU A 135 -15.64 -3.37 4.53
C LEU A 135 -15.56 -2.10 5.40
N ALA A 136 -14.71 -2.11 6.42
CA ALA A 136 -14.47 -0.97 7.31
C ALA A 136 -13.92 0.24 6.57
N THR A 137 -13.15 0.03 5.50
CA THR A 137 -12.64 1.14 4.67
C THR A 137 -13.78 1.77 3.87
N ILE A 138 -14.58 0.96 3.17
CA ILE A 138 -15.65 1.47 2.30
C ILE A 138 -16.91 1.93 3.05
N ASP A 139 -17.14 1.50 4.28
CA ASP A 139 -18.23 1.99 5.15
C ASP A 139 -17.78 3.14 6.08
N GLY A 140 -16.49 3.49 6.04
CA GLY A 140 -15.90 4.60 6.78
C GLY A 140 -15.52 4.30 8.23
N ARG A 141 -15.77 3.09 8.76
CA ARG A 141 -15.35 2.73 10.14
C ARG A 141 -13.84 2.81 10.34
N LEU A 142 -13.04 2.43 9.34
CA LEU A 142 -11.58 2.39 9.45
C LEU A 142 -10.99 3.79 9.66
N SER A 143 -11.58 4.81 9.04
CA SER A 143 -11.13 6.21 9.12
C SER A 143 -11.98 7.06 10.06
N ALA A 144 -12.89 6.46 10.83
CA ALA A 144 -13.78 7.18 11.72
C ALA A 144 -12.99 7.99 12.77
N GLY A 145 -13.18 9.30 12.77
CA GLY A 145 -12.48 10.21 13.69
C GLY A 145 -11.02 10.50 13.34
N PHE A 146 -10.54 10.04 12.19
CA PHE A 146 -9.22 10.37 11.67
C PHE A 146 -9.32 11.41 10.55
N ASP A 147 -8.65 12.56 10.73
CA ASP A 147 -8.53 13.60 9.72
C ASP A 147 -7.06 13.81 9.37
N PRO A 148 -6.62 13.49 8.13
CA PRO A 148 -5.27 13.75 7.67
C PRO A 148 -4.83 15.21 7.81
N GLU A 149 -5.73 16.17 7.61
CA GLU A 149 -5.43 17.61 7.68
C GLU A 149 -5.13 18.04 9.14
N ASP A 150 -5.65 17.31 10.13
CA ASP A 150 -5.28 17.47 11.55
C ASP A 150 -4.03 16.66 11.92
N ALA A 151 -3.90 15.43 11.41
CA ALA A 151 -2.82 14.52 11.80
C ALA A 151 -1.46 14.92 11.21
N LEU A 152 -1.40 15.28 9.92
CA LEU A 152 -0.13 15.57 9.23
C LEU A 152 0.65 16.74 9.88
N PRO A 153 0.02 17.88 10.26
CA PRO A 153 0.72 18.96 10.98
C PRO A 153 1.25 18.58 12.37
N ARG A 154 0.71 17.52 12.99
CA ARG A 154 1.17 17.04 14.30
C ARG A 154 2.44 16.20 14.21
N VAL A 155 2.75 15.65 13.04
CA VAL A 155 3.98 14.87 12.82
C VAL A 155 5.20 15.79 12.98
N LYS A 156 5.98 15.57 14.05
CA LYS A 156 7.19 16.36 14.35
C LYS A 156 8.50 15.62 14.07
N CYS A 157 8.45 14.30 13.99
CA CYS A 157 9.63 13.50 13.68
C CYS A 157 9.99 13.58 12.18
N PRO A 158 11.26 13.34 11.82
CA PRO A 158 11.65 13.22 10.42
C PRO A 158 10.83 12.14 9.69
N THR A 159 10.39 12.47 8.48
CA THR A 159 9.51 11.63 7.67
C THR A 159 10.14 11.38 6.30
N LEU A 160 10.28 10.10 5.93
CA LEU A 160 10.54 9.70 4.55
C LEU A 160 9.23 9.23 3.92
N LEU A 161 8.79 9.90 2.86
CA LEU A 161 7.65 9.50 2.04
C LEU A 161 8.14 8.97 0.70
N LEU A 162 7.84 7.70 0.41
CA LEU A 162 8.10 7.07 -0.88
C LEU A 162 6.78 6.97 -1.64
N TRP A 163 6.67 7.59 -2.80
CA TRP A 163 5.41 7.66 -3.56
C TRP A 163 5.55 6.97 -4.92
N ALA A 164 4.56 6.15 -5.31
CA ALA A 164 4.63 5.34 -6.53
C ALA A 164 4.20 6.06 -7.82
N GLY A 165 3.78 7.33 -7.73
CA GLY A 165 3.43 8.15 -8.90
C GLY A 165 1.99 7.94 -9.40
N GLY A 166 0.99 8.04 -8.51
CA GLY A 166 -0.41 7.89 -8.88
C GLY A 166 -0.97 9.02 -9.75
N TYR A 167 -2.01 8.71 -10.53
CA TYR A 167 -2.63 9.65 -11.48
C TYR A 167 -4.16 9.52 -11.50
N ARG A 168 -4.85 10.48 -12.12
CA ARG A 168 -6.32 10.49 -12.23
C ARG A 168 -6.78 9.92 -13.57
N HIS A 169 -7.66 8.93 -13.52
CA HIS A 169 -8.35 8.38 -14.67
C HIS A 169 -9.80 8.90 -14.73
N GLU A 170 -10.25 9.34 -15.91
CA GLU A 170 -11.57 9.99 -16.10
C GLU A 170 -12.75 9.17 -15.55
N THR A 171 -12.73 7.86 -15.74
CA THR A 171 -13.82 6.96 -15.36
C THR A 171 -13.63 6.36 -13.97
N TRP A 172 -12.38 6.13 -13.58
CA TRP A 172 -12.00 5.25 -12.46
C TRP A 172 -11.50 6.01 -11.24
N GLY A 173 -11.38 7.34 -11.32
CA GLY A 173 -10.84 8.16 -10.24
C GLY A 173 -9.34 7.98 -10.11
N LEU A 174 -8.83 7.96 -8.88
CA LEU A 174 -7.41 7.76 -8.62
C LEU A 174 -6.94 6.35 -9.02
N VAL A 175 -5.85 6.30 -9.76
CA VAL A 175 -5.04 5.11 -10.02
C VAL A 175 -3.74 5.24 -9.23
N GLY A 176 -3.66 4.56 -8.10
CA GLY A 176 -2.58 4.68 -7.12
C GLY A 176 -3.10 5.05 -5.74
N ALA A 177 -2.20 5.26 -4.77
CA ALA A 177 -2.57 5.65 -3.41
C ALA A 177 -2.80 7.15 -3.26
N MET A 178 -2.00 7.97 -3.93
CA MET A 178 -2.10 9.44 -3.95
C MET A 178 -1.87 9.96 -5.37
N ASP A 179 -2.50 11.08 -5.71
CA ASP A 179 -2.11 11.87 -6.88
C ASP A 179 -1.15 13.01 -6.49
N LYS A 180 -0.76 13.81 -7.47
CA LYS A 180 0.11 14.97 -7.27
C LYS A 180 -0.50 16.02 -6.32
N ASN A 181 -1.82 16.23 -6.34
CA ASN A 181 -2.46 17.21 -5.47
C ASN A 181 -2.39 16.76 -4.00
N ASP A 182 -2.59 15.46 -3.77
CA ASP A 182 -2.42 14.85 -2.45
C ASP A 182 -0.98 14.98 -1.97
N MET A 183 -0.01 14.73 -2.84
CA MET A 183 1.41 14.93 -2.51
C MET A 183 1.74 16.37 -2.14
N GLU A 184 1.23 17.35 -2.90
CA GLU A 184 1.40 18.78 -2.61
C GLU A 184 0.79 19.15 -1.25
N ARG A 185 -0.34 18.54 -0.87
CA ARG A 185 -0.94 18.70 0.47
C ARG A 185 -0.06 18.10 1.56
N VAL A 186 0.46 16.88 1.38
CA VAL A 186 1.36 16.29 2.39
C VAL A 186 2.60 17.17 2.59
N VAL A 187 3.18 17.68 1.51
CA VAL A 187 4.34 18.57 1.54
C VAL A 187 4.05 19.89 2.28
N SER A 188 2.84 20.43 2.16
CA SER A 188 2.47 21.67 2.86
C SER A 188 2.18 21.48 4.35
N LEU A 189 1.82 20.26 4.77
CA LEU A 189 1.39 19.96 6.14
C LEU A 189 2.51 19.37 7.02
N VAL A 190 3.44 18.59 6.46
CA VAL A 190 4.51 17.92 7.24
C VAL A 190 5.80 18.74 7.22
N SER A 191 6.26 19.16 8.40
CA SER A 191 7.38 20.13 8.51
C SER A 191 8.77 19.56 8.25
N ASP A 192 9.03 18.28 8.56
CA ASP A 192 10.32 17.61 8.37
C ASP A 192 10.15 16.40 7.46
N LEU A 193 9.97 16.69 6.16
CA LEU A 193 9.60 15.71 5.14
C LEU A 193 10.68 15.60 4.06
N GLN A 194 11.16 14.38 3.83
CA GLN A 194 11.83 13.98 2.60
C GLN A 194 10.85 13.19 1.75
N CYS A 195 10.50 13.71 0.58
CA CYS A 195 9.62 13.07 -0.38
C CYS A 195 10.42 12.55 -1.57
N VAL A 196 10.20 11.29 -1.95
CA VAL A 196 10.83 10.67 -3.12
C VAL A 196 9.76 9.98 -3.96
N GLU A 197 9.64 10.40 -5.21
CA GLU A 197 8.85 9.67 -6.21
C GLU A 197 9.69 8.51 -6.76
N ILE A 198 9.12 7.30 -6.71
CA ILE A 198 9.69 6.09 -7.30
C ILE A 198 8.59 5.48 -8.19
N PRO A 199 8.52 5.87 -9.47
CA PRO A 199 7.48 5.38 -10.37
C PRO A 199 7.49 3.85 -10.43
N GLY A 200 6.31 3.24 -10.32
CA GLY A 200 6.21 1.78 -10.39
C GLY A 200 4.93 1.24 -9.76
N ALA A 201 5.07 0.13 -9.04
CA ALA A 201 3.97 -0.49 -8.31
C ALA A 201 3.87 0.07 -6.88
N HIS A 202 2.70 -0.11 -6.28
CA HIS A 202 2.35 0.31 -4.93
C HIS A 202 3.35 -0.23 -3.89
N GLU A 203 3.76 -1.50 -4.03
CA GLU A 203 4.71 -2.21 -3.18
C GLU A 203 6.20 -1.97 -3.56
N ILE A 204 6.65 -0.72 -3.56
CA ILE A 204 8.02 -0.28 -3.91
C ILE A 204 9.09 -1.22 -3.31
N HIS A 205 9.01 -1.57 -2.02
CA HIS A 205 10.00 -2.44 -1.37
C HIS A 205 10.06 -3.86 -1.96
N MET A 206 8.98 -4.35 -2.57
CA MET A 206 8.94 -5.67 -3.22
C MET A 206 9.38 -5.61 -4.67
N VAL A 207 8.98 -4.57 -5.42
CA VAL A 207 9.26 -4.47 -6.86
C VAL A 207 10.58 -3.79 -7.18
N GLN A 208 11.04 -2.87 -6.33
CA GLN A 208 12.27 -2.11 -6.48
C GLN A 208 13.08 -2.10 -5.17
N PRO A 209 13.44 -3.29 -4.62
CA PRO A 209 14.03 -3.41 -3.28
C PRO A 209 15.33 -2.63 -3.12
N GLN A 210 16.19 -2.63 -4.14
CA GLN A 210 17.44 -1.88 -4.07
C GLN A 210 17.20 -0.38 -3.99
N ARG A 211 16.28 0.14 -4.81
CA ARG A 211 15.90 1.55 -4.78
C ARG A 211 15.32 1.94 -3.42
N TYR A 212 14.45 1.11 -2.85
CA TYR A 212 13.92 1.29 -1.51
C TYR A 212 15.04 1.36 -0.45
N ILE A 213 15.96 0.38 -0.44
CA ILE A 213 17.10 0.33 0.49
C ILE A 213 18.00 1.57 0.36
N ASP A 214 18.29 2.00 -0.87
CA ASP A 214 19.13 3.17 -1.13
C ASP A 214 18.51 4.44 -0.56
N GLU A 215 17.21 4.65 -0.74
CA GLU A 215 16.49 5.81 -0.18
C GLU A 215 16.43 5.77 1.35
N LEU A 216 16.20 4.60 1.94
CA LEU A 216 16.22 4.43 3.40
C LEU A 216 17.60 4.73 3.98
N THR A 217 18.65 4.21 3.34
CA THR A 217 20.04 4.44 3.77
C THR A 217 20.38 5.92 3.70
N ARG A 218 20.06 6.57 2.57
CA ARG A 218 20.28 8.02 2.41
C ARG A 218 19.53 8.85 3.45
N PHE A 219 18.28 8.49 3.74
CA PHE A 219 17.49 9.16 4.77
C PHE A 219 18.15 9.04 6.14
N VAL A 220 18.49 7.81 6.56
CA VAL A 220 19.13 7.55 7.86
C VAL A 220 20.48 8.26 7.99
N ASP A 221 21.32 8.22 6.96
CA ASP A 221 22.62 8.90 6.95
C ASP A 221 22.44 10.43 7.02
N GLY A 222 21.41 10.98 6.35
CA GLY A 222 21.01 12.37 6.47
C GLY A 222 20.63 12.75 7.91
N LEU A 223 19.88 11.90 8.62
CA LEU A 223 19.53 12.11 10.02
C LEU A 223 20.75 12.07 10.93
N LYS A 224 21.70 11.16 10.69
CA LYS A 224 22.98 11.11 11.42
C LYS A 224 23.77 12.40 11.23
N ALA A 225 23.94 12.84 9.98
CA ALA A 225 24.68 14.05 9.66
C ALA A 225 24.08 15.32 10.29
N GLN A 226 22.75 15.35 10.47
CA GLN A 226 22.03 16.45 11.11
C GLN A 226 21.94 16.33 12.64
N ASN A 227 22.55 15.31 13.25
CA ASN A 227 22.44 14.98 14.69
C ASN A 227 20.97 14.81 15.16
N LYS A 228 20.09 14.32 14.29
CA LYS A 228 18.67 14.07 14.59
C LYS A 228 18.41 12.69 15.22
N LEU A 229 19.44 11.86 15.37
CA LEU A 229 19.34 10.55 16.02
C LEU A 229 19.93 10.60 17.43
N PRO A 230 19.36 9.88 18.41
CA PRO A 230 19.94 9.73 19.73
C PRO A 230 21.38 9.19 19.66
N GLN A 231 22.25 9.62 20.57
CA GLN A 231 23.68 9.27 20.57
C GLN A 231 23.96 7.76 20.58
N LEU A 232 23.03 6.95 21.10
CA LEU A 232 23.09 5.47 21.06
C LEU A 232 23.14 4.89 19.62
N PHE A 233 22.63 5.62 18.62
CA PHE A 233 22.63 5.20 17.21
C PHE A 233 23.81 5.78 16.40
N ALA A 234 24.62 6.66 16.99
CA ALA A 234 25.77 7.26 16.32
C ALA A 234 27.02 6.36 16.32
N ALA A 235 27.06 5.33 17.16
CA ALA A 235 28.24 4.48 17.38
C ALA A 235 28.27 3.16 16.56
N ALA A 236 27.27 2.90 15.72
CA ALA A 236 27.27 1.74 14.82
C ALA A 236 27.72 2.18 13.42
N ALA A 237 29.03 2.24 13.22
CA ALA A 237 29.70 2.32 11.92
C ALA A 237 30.87 1.34 11.92
#